data_AF-A0AAJ0SFD6-F1
#
_entry.id   AF-A0AAJ0SFD6-F1
#
_cell.length_a   1.000
_cell.length_b   1.000
_cell.length_c   1.000
_cell.angle_alpha   90.00
_cell.angle_beta   90.00
_cell.angle_gamma   90.00
#
_symmetry.space_group_name_H-M   'P 1'
#
loop_
_entity.id
_entity.type
_entity.pdbx_description
1 polymer ?
#
loop_
_entity_poly.entity_id
_entity_poly.type
_entity_poly.pdbx_seq_one_letter_code
_entity_poly.pdbx_strand_id
1 'polypeptide(L)'
;MNKSLLYLATLILLLNAGCKDPKDKKEPAQIQESLNSVEEVAENPDSPTEKGKNPEDFLPKGYVVFEKVFGDLNKDGQEDCALMIKGTDKSKFVKDESRGELDRNRRGIIVLLKNNDGYELAVKNYECFSSENEDGGVYYPPELSVEITKGKLFVSYAHGRYGYWNYTFRFQNSDLELIGYDRSNNNGPIVNNDVSINYLTSTMIRNENTNEDADSGEEAFKKTVTKIRKSELLKLSEIEDFDELRLFEE
;
A
#
# COMPACT_ATOMS: atom_id res chain seq x y z
N MET A 1 -37.93 20.36 -36.06
CA MET A 1 -38.47 21.63 -36.58
C MET A 1 -38.23 22.71 -35.54
N ASN A 2 -37.54 23.79 -35.94
CA ASN A 2 -37.49 25.16 -35.38
C ASN A 2 -37.02 25.33 -33.92
N LYS A 3 -35.92 26.04 -33.58
CA LYS A 3 -35.34 27.36 -33.94
C LYS A 3 -35.57 28.39 -32.82
N SER A 4 -34.64 29.35 -32.75
CA SER A 4 -34.59 30.62 -31.98
C SER A 4 -34.06 30.48 -30.54
N LEU A 5 -32.94 31.06 -30.11
CA LEU A 5 -32.23 32.31 -30.43
C LEU A 5 -33.12 33.56 -30.39
N LEU A 6 -32.97 34.40 -29.35
CA LEU A 6 -33.11 35.86 -29.49
C LEU A 6 -32.40 36.61 -28.36
N TYR A 7 -31.75 37.68 -28.79
CA TYR A 7 -30.89 38.64 -28.09
C TYR A 7 -31.68 39.82 -27.50
N LEU A 8 -30.92 40.70 -26.79
CA LEU A 8 -31.12 42.16 -26.64
C LEU A 8 -32.14 42.58 -25.56
N ALA A 9 -31.99 43.68 -24.79
CA ALA A 9 -31.12 44.84 -24.90
C ALA A 9 -30.99 45.56 -23.54
N THR A 10 -29.95 46.39 -23.46
CA THR A 10 -29.59 47.44 -22.49
C THR A 10 -30.69 48.46 -22.15
N LEU A 11 -30.65 49.03 -20.93
CA LEU A 11 -31.14 50.40 -20.67
C LEU A 11 -30.22 51.14 -19.67
N ILE A 12 -29.90 52.38 -20.05
CA ILE A 12 -28.96 53.35 -19.45
C ILE A 12 -29.77 54.38 -18.62
N LEU A 13 -29.07 55.10 -17.72
CA LEU A 13 -29.30 56.46 -17.14
C LEU A 13 -29.57 56.48 -15.63
N LEU A 14 -29.09 57.42 -14.80
CA LEU A 14 -28.04 58.46 -14.80
C LEU A 14 -28.11 59.16 -13.39
N LEU A 15 -26.97 59.65 -12.90
CA LEU A 15 -26.75 60.86 -12.06
C LEU A 15 -26.91 60.89 -10.51
N ASN A 16 -25.75 61.15 -9.88
CA ASN A 16 -25.37 62.25 -8.96
C ASN A 16 -25.87 62.38 -7.52
N ALA A 17 -24.89 62.34 -6.59
CA ALA A 17 -24.47 63.36 -5.60
C ALA A 17 -23.70 62.60 -4.49
N GLY A 18 -22.58 63.01 -3.88
CA GLY A 18 -21.93 64.29 -3.65
C GLY A 18 -21.49 64.35 -2.17
N CYS A 19 -20.18 64.52 -1.92
CA CYS A 19 -19.49 64.99 -0.69
C CYS A 19 -19.06 64.03 0.47
N LYS A 20 -17.72 63.90 0.58
CA LYS A 20 -16.78 64.22 1.70
C LYS A 20 -16.78 63.38 3.01
N ASP A 21 -15.78 62.48 3.07
CA ASP A 21 -14.63 62.36 4.00
C ASP A 21 -14.78 62.34 5.55
N PRO A 22 -13.83 61.67 6.27
CA PRO A 22 -14.17 60.59 7.20
C PRO A 22 -13.84 60.86 8.68
N LYS A 23 -14.37 60.02 9.59
CA LYS A 23 -13.87 59.83 10.95
C LYS A 23 -13.91 58.37 11.39
N ASP A 24 -12.84 58.02 12.08
CA ASP A 24 -12.40 56.72 12.59
C ASP A 24 -13.12 56.22 13.87
N LYS A 25 -13.06 54.88 14.01
CA LYS A 25 -13.10 54.00 15.21
C LYS A 25 -14.39 53.27 15.66
N LYS A 26 -14.31 51.93 15.47
CA LYS A 26 -14.64 50.74 16.32
C LYS A 26 -16.12 50.55 16.74
N GLU A 27 -16.77 49.39 16.63
CA GLU A 27 -16.44 48.00 17.02
C GLU A 27 -17.42 46.99 16.31
N PRO A 28 -17.49 45.70 16.68
CA PRO A 28 -17.09 44.50 15.92
C PRO A 28 -18.18 43.88 15.01
N ALA A 29 -17.77 43.22 13.93
CA ALA A 29 -18.66 42.53 12.99
C ALA A 29 -18.62 41.00 13.14
N GLN A 30 -19.80 40.38 13.20
CA GLN A 30 -20.05 38.98 12.89
C GLN A 30 -20.29 38.81 11.38
N ILE A 31 -19.53 37.87 10.81
CA ILE A 31 -19.89 36.84 9.80
C ILE A 31 -20.77 37.30 8.62
N GLN A 32 -20.15 37.40 7.44
CA GLN A 32 -20.77 37.00 6.17
C GLN A 32 -19.76 36.22 5.31
N GLU A 33 -20.27 35.13 4.74
CA GLU A 33 -19.63 34.23 3.80
C GLU A 33 -19.08 34.99 2.58
N SER A 34 -17.85 34.65 2.19
CA SER A 34 -17.41 34.78 0.80
C SER A 34 -16.70 33.49 0.39
N LEU A 35 -17.32 32.81 -0.57
CA LEU A 35 -16.78 31.70 -1.32
C LEU A 35 -15.41 32.09 -1.90
N ASN A 36 -14.34 31.53 -1.34
CA ASN A 36 -13.04 31.52 -2.01
C ASN A 36 -12.99 30.32 -2.95
N SER A 37 -12.80 30.64 -4.23
CA SER A 37 -12.28 29.75 -5.26
C SER A 37 -11.15 28.89 -4.70
N VAL A 38 -11.33 27.58 -4.78
CA VAL A 38 -10.28 26.59 -4.55
C VAL A 38 -9.22 26.85 -5.62
N GLU A 39 -8.07 27.39 -5.20
CA GLU A 39 -6.85 27.31 -5.99
C GLU A 39 -6.53 25.83 -6.17
N GLU A 40 -6.59 25.40 -7.43
CA GLU A 40 -6.01 24.16 -7.92
C GLU A 40 -4.52 24.17 -7.56
N VAL A 41 -4.15 23.45 -6.50
CA VAL A 41 -2.75 23.16 -6.19
C VAL A 41 -2.26 22.23 -7.28
N ALA A 42 -1.67 22.82 -8.31
CA ALA A 42 -0.89 22.08 -9.29
C ALA A 42 0.23 21.34 -8.55
N GLU A 43 0.17 20.01 -8.55
CA GLU A 43 1.28 19.16 -8.12
C GLU A 43 2.50 19.52 -8.97
N ASN A 44 3.57 19.98 -8.31
CA ASN A 44 4.88 20.12 -8.94
C ASN A 44 5.38 18.70 -9.32
N PRO A 45 5.61 18.39 -10.60
CA PRO A 45 6.06 17.06 -11.03
C PRO A 45 7.58 16.84 -10.83
N ASP A 46 8.25 17.67 -10.03
CA ASP A 46 9.72 17.77 -10.01
C ASP A 46 10.30 17.61 -8.60
N SER A 47 9.74 16.67 -7.83
CA SER A 47 10.49 16.03 -6.75
C SER A 47 11.69 15.32 -7.38
N PRO A 48 12.94 15.57 -6.96
CA PRO A 48 14.09 14.88 -7.53
C PRO A 48 13.95 13.37 -7.29
N THR A 49 13.58 12.63 -8.33
CA THR A 49 13.54 11.18 -8.27
C THR A 49 14.97 10.69 -8.07
N GLU A 50 15.23 10.02 -6.94
CA GLU A 50 16.54 9.42 -6.66
C GLU A 50 16.88 8.46 -7.82
N LYS A 51 18.05 8.63 -8.45
CA LYS A 51 18.51 7.80 -9.58
C LYS A 51 19.82 7.09 -9.23
N GLY A 52 19.99 5.87 -9.73
CA GLY A 52 21.18 5.05 -9.53
C GLY A 52 21.44 4.16 -10.75
N LYS A 53 22.67 3.69 -10.93
CA LYS A 53 23.01 2.77 -12.02
C LYS A 53 22.70 1.32 -11.64
N ASN A 54 22.93 0.98 -10.38
CA ASN A 54 22.69 -0.34 -9.82
C ASN A 54 21.63 -0.25 -8.71
N PRO A 55 20.87 -1.32 -8.46
CA PRO A 55 19.93 -1.34 -7.34
C PRO A 55 20.58 -0.99 -5.99
N GLU A 56 21.79 -1.47 -5.72
CA GLU A 56 22.49 -1.24 -4.45
C GLU A 56 22.87 0.22 -4.19
N ASP A 57 22.86 1.08 -5.22
CA ASP A 57 23.09 2.51 -5.06
C ASP A 57 22.01 3.18 -4.17
N PHE A 58 20.86 2.53 -4.03
CA PHE A 58 19.73 2.97 -3.21
C PHE A 58 19.75 2.41 -1.77
N LEU A 59 20.74 1.59 -1.43
CA LEU A 59 20.80 0.96 -0.10
C LEU A 59 21.17 2.00 0.97
N PRO A 60 20.31 2.26 1.98
CA PRO A 60 20.64 3.21 3.04
C PRO A 60 21.77 2.69 3.94
N LYS A 61 22.49 3.63 4.57
CA LYS A 61 23.48 3.28 5.61
C LYS A 61 22.79 2.50 6.74
N GLY A 62 23.49 1.48 7.24
CA GLY A 62 22.96 0.61 8.30
C GLY A 62 22.10 -0.54 7.79
N TYR A 63 21.98 -0.71 6.48
CA TYR A 63 21.28 -1.83 5.86
C TYR A 63 22.21 -2.65 4.96
N VAL A 64 21.84 -3.92 4.76
CA VAL A 64 22.45 -4.84 3.79
C VAL A 64 21.36 -5.39 2.86
N VAL A 65 21.74 -5.79 1.64
CA VAL A 65 20.83 -6.51 0.75
C VAL A 65 20.57 -7.90 1.33
N PHE A 66 19.28 -8.22 1.49
CA PHE A 66 18.81 -9.55 1.89
C PHE A 66 18.52 -10.40 0.64
N GLU A 67 17.78 -9.85 -0.32
CA GLU A 67 17.41 -10.50 -1.57
C GLU A 67 17.19 -9.47 -2.67
N LYS A 68 17.37 -9.88 -3.93
CA LYS A 68 16.96 -9.09 -5.10
C LYS A 68 15.92 -9.86 -5.90
N VAL A 69 14.79 -9.22 -6.12
CA VAL A 69 13.69 -9.76 -6.92
C VAL A 69 13.58 -8.91 -8.17
N PHE A 70 13.49 -9.56 -9.32
CA PHE A 70 13.45 -8.90 -10.62
C PHE A 70 12.15 -9.23 -11.35
N GLY A 71 11.64 -8.28 -12.11
CA GLY A 71 10.49 -8.48 -12.97
C GLY A 71 9.94 -7.16 -13.49
N ASP A 72 9.14 -7.22 -14.55
CA ASP A 72 8.51 -6.05 -15.14
C ASP A 72 7.24 -5.67 -14.34
N LEU A 73 7.35 -4.62 -13.51
CA LEU A 73 6.31 -4.17 -12.59
C LEU A 73 5.38 -3.16 -13.25
N ASN A 74 5.92 -2.24 -14.05
CA ASN A 74 5.18 -1.17 -14.71
C ASN A 74 4.71 -1.52 -16.14
N LYS A 75 5.09 -2.70 -16.65
CA LYS A 75 4.73 -3.24 -17.98
C LYS A 75 5.36 -2.49 -19.15
N ASP A 76 6.53 -1.89 -18.95
CA ASP A 76 7.27 -1.21 -20.01
C ASP A 76 8.26 -2.12 -20.76
N GLY A 77 8.35 -3.39 -20.35
CA GLY A 77 9.24 -4.40 -20.93
C GLY A 77 10.67 -4.37 -20.41
N GLN A 78 10.98 -3.48 -19.46
CA GLN A 78 12.25 -3.47 -18.72
C GLN A 78 12.11 -4.22 -17.40
N GLU A 79 13.23 -4.77 -16.93
CA GLU A 79 13.25 -5.55 -15.70
C GLU A 79 13.50 -4.63 -14.48
N ASP A 80 12.42 -4.32 -13.78
CA ASP A 80 12.43 -3.58 -12.51
C ASP A 80 13.02 -4.44 -11.39
N CYS A 81 13.35 -3.81 -10.26
CA CYS A 81 13.96 -4.49 -9.12
C CYS A 81 13.27 -4.15 -7.80
N ALA A 82 12.88 -5.17 -7.04
CA ALA A 82 12.58 -5.06 -5.62
C ALA A 82 13.78 -5.58 -4.81
N LEU A 83 14.42 -4.71 -4.06
CA LEU A 83 15.46 -5.05 -3.10
C LEU A 83 14.83 -5.30 -1.74
N MET A 84 14.91 -6.53 -1.26
CA MET A 84 14.73 -6.77 0.16
C MET A 84 16.01 -6.38 0.90
N ILE A 85 15.86 -5.61 1.96
CA ILE A 85 16.97 -5.11 2.77
C ILE A 85 16.79 -5.56 4.22
N LYS A 86 17.88 -5.65 4.97
CA LYS A 86 17.88 -5.95 6.40
C LYS A 86 18.72 -4.95 7.17
N GLY A 87 18.22 -4.50 8.32
CA GLY A 87 18.98 -3.65 9.24
C GLY A 87 20.23 -4.37 9.77
N THR A 88 21.19 -3.61 10.28
CA THR A 88 22.47 -4.15 10.81
C THR A 88 22.79 -3.69 12.23
N ASP A 89 21.80 -3.21 12.97
CA ASP A 89 21.98 -2.73 14.34
C ASP A 89 22.42 -3.90 15.24
N LYS A 90 23.58 -3.71 15.87
CA LYS A 90 24.17 -4.68 16.81
C LYS A 90 23.33 -4.87 18.07
N SER A 91 22.49 -3.89 18.42
CA SER A 91 21.57 -4.00 19.56
C SER A 91 20.44 -5.02 19.33
N LYS A 92 20.17 -5.37 18.07
CA LYS A 92 19.12 -6.33 17.67
C LYS A 92 19.62 -7.77 17.56
N PHE A 93 20.88 -8.02 17.93
CA PHE A 93 21.38 -9.38 18.06
C PHE A 93 20.99 -9.91 19.44
N VAL A 94 20.36 -11.08 19.49
CA VAL A 94 19.91 -11.73 20.72
C VAL A 94 20.57 -13.09 20.87
N LYS A 95 20.83 -13.52 22.11
CA LYS A 95 21.26 -14.88 22.40
C LYS A 95 20.05 -15.73 22.76
N ASP A 96 19.75 -16.68 21.88
CA ASP A 96 18.78 -17.74 22.08
C ASP A 96 19.48 -18.95 22.72
N GLU A 97 18.85 -19.56 23.73
CA GLU A 97 19.42 -20.69 24.47
C GLU A 97 19.70 -21.91 23.60
N SER A 98 18.90 -22.10 22.53
CA SER A 98 18.94 -23.28 21.67
C SER A 98 19.55 -23.01 20.29
N ARG A 99 19.32 -21.82 19.74
CA ARG A 99 19.75 -21.44 18.37
C ARG A 99 21.02 -20.60 18.34
N GLY A 100 21.54 -20.18 19.49
CA GLY A 100 22.73 -19.35 19.58
C GLY A 100 22.46 -17.87 19.32
N GLU A 101 23.39 -17.18 18.67
CA GLU A 101 23.22 -15.75 18.35
C GLU A 101 22.32 -15.57 17.13
N LEU A 102 21.26 -14.77 17.28
CA LEU A 102 20.26 -14.52 16.25
C LEU A 102 20.20 -13.04 15.92
N ASP A 103 20.13 -12.73 14.63
CA ASP A 103 19.93 -11.39 14.13
C ASP A 103 18.43 -11.08 14.00
N ARG A 104 17.89 -10.26 14.91
CA ARG A 104 16.49 -9.78 14.94
C ARG A 104 16.32 -8.38 14.33
N ASN A 105 17.26 -7.93 13.51
CA ASN A 105 17.03 -6.73 12.71
C ASN A 105 15.83 -6.94 11.78
N ARG A 106 14.97 -5.92 11.70
CA ARG A 106 13.84 -5.90 10.76
C ARG A 106 14.34 -5.86 9.33
N ARG A 107 13.48 -6.35 8.43
CA ARG A 107 13.66 -6.32 6.99
C ARG A 107 12.72 -5.28 6.38
N GLY A 108 13.03 -4.87 5.16
CA GLY A 108 12.21 -3.95 4.39
C GLY A 108 12.37 -4.18 2.91
N ILE A 109 11.80 -3.27 2.13
CA ILE A 109 11.78 -3.32 0.68
C ILE A 109 12.05 -1.95 0.07
N ILE A 110 12.84 -1.94 -1.00
CA ILE A 110 13.02 -0.80 -1.90
C ILE A 110 12.64 -1.27 -3.30
N VAL A 111 11.68 -0.60 -3.93
CA VAL A 111 11.23 -0.90 -5.29
C VAL A 111 11.76 0.16 -6.22
N LEU A 112 12.40 -0.29 -7.29
CA LEU A 112 13.14 0.50 -8.25
C LEU A 112 12.62 0.20 -9.65
N LEU A 113 12.23 1.24 -10.38
CA LEU A 113 11.85 1.11 -11.78
C LEU A 113 13.06 1.28 -12.68
N LYS A 114 13.19 0.40 -13.67
CA LYS A 114 14.27 0.45 -14.65
C LYS A 114 13.96 1.49 -15.72
N ASN A 115 14.98 2.22 -16.13
CA ASN A 115 14.93 3.02 -17.35
C ASN A 115 16.26 2.93 -18.11
N ASN A 116 16.32 3.59 -19.27
CA ASN A 116 17.51 3.63 -20.13
C ASN A 116 18.77 4.14 -19.41
N ASP A 117 18.61 4.97 -18.39
CA ASP A 117 19.70 5.60 -17.65
C ASP A 117 20.08 4.84 -16.37
N GLY A 118 19.36 3.80 -15.97
CA GLY A 118 19.62 3.09 -14.73
C GLY A 118 18.33 2.65 -14.04
N TYR A 119 18.23 2.98 -12.76
CA TYR A 119 17.08 2.73 -11.90
C TYR A 119 16.63 4.05 -11.26
N GLU A 120 15.33 4.13 -10.99
CA GLU A 120 14.68 5.23 -10.26
C GLU A 120 13.92 4.68 -9.06
N LEU A 121 14.00 5.37 -7.92
CA LEU A 121 13.26 4.98 -6.72
C LEU A 121 11.76 5.16 -6.94
N ALA A 122 10.99 4.08 -6.76
CA ALA A 122 9.53 4.10 -6.80
C ALA A 122 8.91 4.04 -5.40
N VAL A 123 9.32 3.06 -4.58
CA VAL A 123 8.78 2.86 -3.23
C VAL A 123 9.90 2.48 -2.29
N LYS A 124 9.85 2.96 -1.05
CA LYS A 124 10.71 2.49 0.04
C LYS A 124 9.91 2.27 1.31
N ASN A 125 10.17 1.16 1.97
CA ASN A 125 9.69 0.87 3.31
C ASN A 125 10.71 -0.02 4.02
N TYR A 126 11.51 0.57 4.91
CA TYR A 126 12.76 -0.05 5.37
C TYR A 126 12.59 -1.09 6.47
N GLU A 127 11.48 -1.06 7.20
CA GLU A 127 11.29 -1.88 8.40
C GLU A 127 9.94 -2.61 8.42
N CYS A 128 9.18 -2.67 7.31
CA CYS A 128 7.85 -3.28 7.32
C CYS A 128 7.81 -4.79 7.55
N PHE A 129 8.93 -5.51 7.37
CA PHE A 129 9.00 -6.95 7.56
C PHE A 129 9.74 -7.32 8.85
N SER A 130 9.30 -8.37 9.53
CA SER A 130 10.02 -8.96 10.66
C SER A 130 11.28 -9.71 10.21
N SER A 131 12.15 -10.09 11.15
CA SER A 131 13.34 -10.89 10.86
C SER A 131 12.98 -12.32 10.42
N GLU A 132 13.84 -12.98 9.65
CA GLU A 132 13.71 -14.42 9.39
C GLU A 132 13.95 -15.29 10.65
N ASN A 133 14.49 -14.68 11.71
CA ASN A 133 14.81 -15.37 12.96
C ASN A 133 13.73 -15.25 14.03
N GLU A 134 12.52 -14.78 13.69
CA GLU A 134 11.46 -14.59 14.69
C GLU A 134 11.09 -15.85 15.48
N ASP A 135 10.38 -15.67 16.59
CA ASP A 135 9.76 -16.79 17.30
C ASP A 135 8.44 -17.14 16.60
N GLY A 136 8.28 -18.39 16.16
CA GLY A 136 7.04 -18.88 15.55
C GLY A 136 6.06 -19.47 16.58
N GLY A 137 6.35 -19.33 17.87
CA GLY A 137 5.55 -19.87 18.97
C GLY A 137 5.62 -21.39 18.99
N VAL A 138 4.49 -22.04 18.67
CA VAL A 138 4.40 -23.52 18.64
C VAL A 138 5.05 -24.10 17.38
N TYR A 139 5.42 -23.26 16.41
CA TYR A 139 6.00 -23.69 15.14
C TYR A 139 7.16 -22.78 14.70
N TYR A 140 7.64 -22.94 13.46
CA TYR A 140 8.61 -22.03 12.85
C TYR A 140 7.93 -20.71 12.47
N PRO A 141 8.66 -19.57 12.48
CA PRO A 141 8.12 -18.32 11.97
C PRO A 141 7.68 -18.48 10.50
N PRO A 142 6.63 -17.76 10.06
CA PRO A 142 6.19 -17.78 8.67
C PRO A 142 7.32 -17.39 7.69
N GLU A 143 7.44 -18.13 6.60
CA GLU A 143 8.42 -17.88 5.55
C GLU A 143 7.91 -16.77 4.61
N LEU A 144 8.61 -15.63 4.62
CA LEU A 144 8.36 -14.51 3.73
C LEU A 144 9.02 -14.73 2.36
N SER A 145 8.28 -14.52 1.28
CA SER A 145 8.77 -14.46 -0.09
C SER A 145 8.20 -13.25 -0.83
N VAL A 146 8.98 -12.67 -1.75
CA VAL A 146 8.57 -11.56 -2.62
C VAL A 146 8.74 -11.96 -4.07
N GLU A 147 7.73 -11.67 -4.90
CA GLU A 147 7.76 -12.00 -6.34
C GLU A 147 7.24 -10.80 -7.16
N ILE A 148 7.88 -10.52 -8.30
CA ILE A 148 7.33 -9.63 -9.33
C ILE A 148 6.89 -10.48 -10.51
N THR A 149 5.58 -10.52 -10.78
CA THR A 149 5.04 -11.25 -11.94
C THR A 149 3.79 -10.59 -12.48
N LYS A 150 3.67 -10.54 -13.81
CA LYS A 150 2.51 -9.96 -14.53
C LYS A 150 2.19 -8.50 -14.14
N GLY A 151 3.22 -7.69 -13.89
CA GLY A 151 3.09 -6.28 -13.50
C GLY A 151 2.46 -6.08 -12.12
N LYS A 152 2.80 -6.97 -11.18
CA LYS A 152 2.35 -6.95 -9.79
C LYS A 152 3.49 -7.40 -8.89
N LEU A 153 3.51 -6.86 -7.69
CA LEU A 153 4.37 -7.32 -6.60
C LEU A 153 3.53 -8.18 -5.65
N PHE A 154 4.00 -9.39 -5.38
CA PHE A 154 3.41 -10.30 -4.40
C PHE A 154 4.31 -10.35 -3.18
N VAL A 155 3.69 -10.24 -2.00
CA VAL A 155 4.32 -10.46 -0.70
C VAL A 155 3.58 -11.61 -0.06
N SER A 156 4.23 -12.77 0.05
CA SER A 156 3.61 -14.01 0.51
C SER A 156 4.28 -14.50 1.79
N TYR A 157 3.46 -15.05 2.68
CA TYR A 157 3.89 -15.74 3.89
C TYR A 157 3.36 -17.16 3.88
N ALA A 158 4.25 -18.14 3.96
CA ALA A 158 3.91 -19.55 4.11
C ALA A 158 4.16 -20.00 5.55
N HIS A 159 3.16 -20.57 6.21
CA HIS A 159 3.27 -21.05 7.60
C HIS A 159 3.09 -22.58 7.68
N GLY A 160 3.61 -23.28 6.67
CA GLY A 160 3.57 -24.74 6.56
C GLY A 160 2.15 -25.30 6.73
N ARG A 161 1.98 -26.17 7.72
CA ARG A 161 0.70 -26.84 8.02
C ARG A 161 -0.41 -25.92 8.54
N TYR A 162 -0.11 -24.66 8.84
CA TYR A 162 -1.08 -23.68 9.35
C TYR A 162 -1.65 -22.79 8.24
N GLY A 163 -1.16 -22.95 7.01
CA GLY A 163 -1.66 -22.23 5.84
C GLY A 163 -0.75 -21.10 5.39
N TYR A 164 -1.32 -20.05 4.81
CA TYR A 164 -0.58 -18.97 4.18
C TYR A 164 -1.39 -17.67 4.14
N TRP A 165 -0.72 -16.56 3.84
CA TRP A 165 -1.38 -15.34 3.38
C TRP A 165 -0.51 -14.59 2.36
N ASN A 166 -1.15 -13.88 1.45
CA ASN A 166 -0.53 -13.23 0.31
C ASN A 166 -1.16 -11.86 0.08
N TYR A 167 -0.31 -10.86 -0.13
CA TYR A 167 -0.69 -9.49 -0.48
C TYR A 167 -0.30 -9.23 -1.93
N THR A 168 -1.25 -8.72 -2.71
CA THR A 168 -1.01 -8.37 -4.11
C THR A 168 -1.03 -6.86 -4.27
N PHE A 169 0.11 -6.30 -4.67
CA PHE A 169 0.27 -4.88 -4.94
C PHE A 169 0.36 -4.59 -6.44
N ARG A 170 -0.12 -3.40 -6.82
CA ARG A 170 0.03 -2.86 -8.18
C ARG A 170 0.65 -1.48 -8.11
N PHE A 171 1.65 -1.24 -8.95
CA PHE A 171 2.23 0.09 -9.06
C PHE A 171 1.27 1.04 -9.76
N GLN A 172 0.87 2.12 -9.09
CA GLN A 172 -0.03 3.17 -9.57
C GLN A 172 0.07 4.38 -8.63
N ASN A 173 -0.28 5.57 -9.14
CA ASN A 173 -0.29 6.79 -8.31
C ASN A 173 1.03 7.02 -7.55
N SER A 174 2.15 6.68 -8.19
CA SER A 174 3.52 6.77 -7.64
C SER A 174 3.78 5.90 -6.41
N ASP A 175 3.00 4.84 -6.17
CA ASP A 175 3.22 3.87 -5.10
C ASP A 175 2.76 2.46 -5.50
N LEU A 176 2.97 1.48 -4.63
CA LEU A 176 2.42 0.13 -4.70
C LEU A 176 1.17 0.05 -3.83
N GLU A 177 0.00 0.08 -4.47
CA GLU A 177 -1.28 0.00 -3.78
C GLU A 177 -1.76 -1.46 -3.65
N LEU A 178 -2.27 -1.82 -2.47
CA LEU A 178 -2.82 -3.14 -2.16
C LEU A 178 -4.13 -3.37 -2.91
N ILE A 179 -4.10 -4.24 -3.92
CA ILE A 179 -5.27 -4.54 -4.77
C ILE A 179 -5.93 -5.89 -4.44
N GLY A 180 -5.23 -6.77 -3.72
CA GLY A 180 -5.78 -8.05 -3.29
C GLY A 180 -5.09 -8.64 -2.07
N TYR A 181 -5.82 -9.49 -1.36
CA TYR A 181 -5.34 -10.26 -0.22
C TYR A 181 -5.97 -11.65 -0.23
N ASP A 182 -5.16 -12.68 -0.04
CA ASP A 182 -5.61 -14.07 0.06
C ASP A 182 -5.01 -14.70 1.31
N ARG A 183 -5.81 -15.45 2.07
CA ARG A 183 -5.37 -16.18 3.27
C ARG A 183 -6.02 -17.55 3.29
N SER A 184 -5.25 -18.56 3.72
CA SER A 184 -5.74 -19.88 4.09
C SER A 184 -5.32 -20.19 5.51
N ASN A 185 -6.25 -20.64 6.34
CA ASN A 185 -6.00 -21.17 7.67
C ASN A 185 -6.21 -22.68 7.65
N ASN A 186 -5.16 -23.42 7.98
CA ASN A 186 -5.13 -24.87 7.83
C ASN A 186 -4.85 -25.57 9.15
N ASN A 187 -5.28 -26.82 9.24
CA ASN A 187 -4.79 -27.78 10.23
C ASN A 187 -4.20 -28.98 9.49
N GLY A 188 -2.90 -28.92 9.19
CA GLY A 188 -2.28 -29.96 8.37
C GLY A 188 -2.77 -29.86 6.93
N PRO A 189 -3.24 -30.96 6.33
CA PRO A 189 -3.76 -30.95 4.98
C PRO A 189 -5.17 -30.35 4.88
N ILE A 190 -5.87 -30.16 6.01
CA ILE A 190 -7.26 -29.72 6.05
C ILE A 190 -7.30 -28.19 6.03
N VAL A 191 -8.05 -27.61 5.10
CA VAL A 191 -8.33 -26.16 5.11
C VAL A 191 -9.54 -25.90 6.00
N ASN A 192 -9.34 -25.14 7.08
CA ASN A 192 -10.42 -24.76 7.99
C ASN A 192 -11.23 -23.61 7.42
N ASN A 193 -10.55 -22.57 6.94
CA ASN A 193 -11.16 -21.48 6.21
C ASN A 193 -10.17 -20.77 5.30
N ASP A 194 -10.70 -20.10 4.29
CA ASP A 194 -9.95 -19.20 3.44
C ASP A 194 -10.71 -17.90 3.20
N VAL A 195 -9.95 -16.83 2.97
CA VAL A 195 -10.45 -15.49 2.66
C VAL A 195 -9.73 -14.99 1.42
N SER A 196 -10.49 -14.45 0.48
CA SER A 196 -9.98 -13.73 -0.69
C SER A 196 -10.65 -12.37 -0.82
N ILE A 197 -9.86 -11.32 -0.89
CA ILE A 197 -10.31 -9.93 -0.98
C ILE A 197 -9.79 -9.34 -2.28
N ASN A 198 -10.71 -8.77 -3.06
CA ASN A 198 -10.39 -7.94 -4.21
C ASN A 198 -10.82 -6.50 -3.90
N TYR A 199 -9.84 -5.65 -3.56
CA TYR A 199 -10.09 -4.27 -3.15
C TYR A 199 -10.63 -3.40 -4.30
N LEU A 200 -10.25 -3.70 -5.54
CA LEU A 200 -10.71 -2.98 -6.73
C LEU A 200 -12.22 -3.14 -6.96
N THR A 201 -12.77 -4.32 -6.64
CA THR A 201 -14.22 -4.59 -6.72
C THR A 201 -14.93 -4.45 -5.36
N SER A 202 -14.16 -4.18 -4.31
CA SER A 202 -14.59 -4.18 -2.91
C SER A 202 -15.35 -5.44 -2.54
N THR A 203 -14.87 -6.60 -3.00
CA THR A 203 -15.51 -7.90 -2.76
C THR A 203 -14.61 -8.76 -1.89
N MET A 204 -15.18 -9.35 -0.84
CA MET A 204 -14.56 -10.38 -0.04
C MET A 204 -15.33 -11.69 -0.21
N ILE A 205 -14.60 -12.78 -0.38
CA ILE A 205 -15.10 -14.14 -0.35
C ILE A 205 -14.48 -14.80 0.87
N ARG A 206 -15.32 -15.44 1.68
CA ARG A 206 -14.90 -16.27 2.82
C ARG A 206 -15.51 -17.65 2.66
N ASN A 207 -14.69 -18.67 2.76
CA ASN A 207 -15.13 -20.06 2.77
C ASN A 207 -14.82 -20.65 4.14
N GLU A 208 -15.82 -21.23 4.80
CA GLU A 208 -15.65 -21.90 6.10
C GLU A 208 -15.93 -23.39 5.92
N ASN A 209 -15.02 -24.26 6.36
CA ASN A 209 -15.25 -25.70 6.37
C ASN A 209 -16.33 -26.02 7.41
N THR A 210 -17.37 -26.71 6.96
CA THR A 210 -18.52 -27.11 7.77
C THR A 210 -18.46 -28.58 8.20
N ASN A 211 -17.48 -29.33 7.72
CA ASN A 211 -17.21 -30.69 8.17
C ASN A 211 -16.08 -30.65 9.22
N GLU A 212 -16.47 -30.64 10.50
CA GLU A 212 -15.54 -30.57 11.65
C GLU A 212 -14.65 -31.81 11.77
N ASP A 213 -15.12 -32.95 11.25
CA ASP A 213 -14.42 -34.24 11.26
C ASP A 213 -13.75 -34.55 9.91
N ALA A 214 -13.57 -33.55 9.04
CA ALA A 214 -13.02 -33.75 7.70
C ALA A 214 -11.61 -34.36 7.75
N ASP A 215 -11.43 -35.48 7.06
CA ASP A 215 -10.11 -35.89 6.57
C ASP A 215 -9.73 -35.05 5.34
N SER A 216 -8.46 -35.12 4.93
CA SER A 216 -7.98 -34.44 3.73
C SER A 216 -8.81 -34.80 2.50
N GLY A 217 -9.39 -33.80 1.84
CA GLY A 217 -10.24 -33.95 0.66
C GLY A 217 -11.72 -34.14 0.97
N GLU A 218 -12.11 -34.22 2.24
CA GLU A 218 -13.51 -34.32 2.68
C GLU A 218 -14.09 -32.97 3.15
N GLU A 219 -13.35 -31.87 2.96
CA GLU A 219 -13.79 -30.53 3.36
C GLU A 219 -15.05 -30.10 2.60
N ALA A 220 -16.00 -29.54 3.34
CA ALA A 220 -17.26 -29.05 2.79
C ALA A 220 -17.43 -27.58 3.12
N PHE A 221 -17.28 -26.70 2.11
CA PHE A 221 -17.23 -25.26 2.34
C PHE A 221 -18.59 -24.56 2.24
N LYS A 222 -18.90 -23.74 3.24
CA LYS A 222 -19.91 -22.70 3.14
C LYS A 222 -19.27 -21.40 2.67
N LYS A 223 -19.61 -20.99 1.45
CA LYS A 223 -19.16 -19.73 0.86
C LYS A 223 -20.04 -18.55 1.29
N THR A 224 -19.40 -17.49 1.74
CA THR A 224 -20.00 -16.18 2.02
C THR A 224 -19.33 -15.13 1.13
N VAL A 225 -20.13 -14.28 0.49
CA VAL A 225 -19.63 -13.16 -0.33
C VAL A 225 -20.14 -11.86 0.28
N THR A 226 -19.24 -10.96 0.62
CA THR A 226 -19.56 -9.66 1.22
C THR A 226 -18.97 -8.52 0.41
N LYS A 227 -19.63 -7.37 0.45
CA LYS A 227 -19.07 -6.12 -0.04
C LYS A 227 -18.39 -5.40 1.12
N ILE A 228 -17.10 -5.11 0.96
CA ILE A 228 -16.36 -4.31 1.92
C ILE A 228 -16.54 -2.82 1.60
N ARG A 229 -16.41 -1.97 2.62
CA ARG A 229 -16.51 -0.52 2.44
C ARG A 229 -15.38 -0.05 1.52
N LYS A 230 -15.75 0.65 0.44
CA LYS A 230 -14.77 1.27 -0.44
C LYS A 230 -13.99 2.33 0.36
N SER A 231 -12.67 2.18 0.35
CA SER A 231 -11.69 3.08 0.96
C SER A 231 -10.54 3.27 -0.03
N GLU A 232 -9.66 4.21 0.27
CA GLU A 232 -8.38 4.34 -0.43
C GLU A 232 -7.58 3.04 -0.26
N LEU A 233 -6.84 2.67 -1.30
CA LEU A 233 -6.02 1.46 -1.24
C LEU A 233 -4.80 1.73 -0.37
N LEU A 234 -4.55 0.83 0.57
CA LEU A 234 -3.37 0.88 1.43
C LEU A 234 -2.10 0.83 0.57
N LYS A 235 -1.18 1.76 0.80
CA LYS A 235 0.09 1.82 0.08
C LYS A 235 1.17 1.02 0.81
N LEU A 236 2.05 0.38 0.07
CA LEU A 236 3.18 -0.35 0.62
C LEU A 236 4.11 0.57 1.44
N SER A 237 4.28 1.82 1.03
CA SER A 237 5.07 2.81 1.78
C SER A 237 4.48 3.18 3.15
N GLU A 238 3.17 2.97 3.35
CA GLU A 238 2.41 3.35 4.54
C GLU A 238 2.23 2.17 5.52
N ILE A 239 2.62 0.94 5.16
CA ILE A 239 2.52 -0.23 6.03
C ILE A 239 3.64 -0.17 7.09
N GLU A 240 3.30 0.11 8.34
CA GLU A 240 4.28 0.13 9.43
C GLU A 240 4.84 -1.27 9.72
N ASP A 241 3.95 -2.27 9.78
CA ASP A 241 4.29 -3.65 10.12
C ASP A 241 3.30 -4.62 9.48
N PHE A 242 3.80 -5.58 8.70
CA PHE A 242 2.97 -6.63 8.12
C PHE A 242 2.38 -7.59 9.17
N ASP A 243 3.07 -7.80 10.30
CA ASP A 243 2.62 -8.73 11.34
C ASP A 243 1.39 -8.18 12.10
N GLU A 244 1.25 -6.84 12.15
CA GLU A 244 0.13 -6.16 12.79
C GLU A 244 -0.95 -5.71 11.80
N LEU A 245 -0.82 -6.05 10.52
CA LEU A 245 -1.75 -5.61 9.49
C LEU A 245 -3.09 -6.36 9.61
N ARG A 246 -4.12 -5.68 10.12
CA ARG A 246 -5.50 -6.19 10.21
C ARG A 246 -6.34 -5.66 9.04
N LEU A 247 -6.68 -6.54 8.12
CA LEU A 247 -7.38 -6.17 6.87
C LEU A 247 -8.91 -6.33 6.93
N PHE A 248 -9.41 -7.09 7.89
CA PHE A 248 -10.82 -7.34 8.14
C PHE A 248 -11.02 -7.88 9.56
N GLU A 249 -12.24 -7.80 10.06
CA GLU A 249 -12.63 -8.43 11.33
C GLU A 249 -12.77 -9.95 11.11
N GLU A 250 -12.07 -10.75 11.91
CA GLU A 250 -12.08 -12.21 11.83
C GLU A 250 -13.36 -12.85 12.34
#